data_AF-A0A4P7HCB8-F1
#
_entry.id   AF-A0A4P7HCB8-F1
#
_cell.length_a   1.000
_cell.length_b   1.000
_cell.length_c   1.000
_cell.angle_alpha   90.00
_cell.angle_beta   90.00
_cell.angle_gamma   90.00
#
_symmetry.space_group_name_H-M   'P 1'
#
loop_
_entity.id
_entity.type
_entity.pdbx_description
1 polymer ?
#
loop_
_entity_poly.entity_id
_entity_poly.type
_entity_poly.pdbx_seq_one_letter_code
_entity_poly.pdbx_strand_id
1 'polypeptide(L)'
;MASSRPLSEKRTPLTEAQVEQVWRRWRSGQVIKVLAREMRRHPSTVRDLLKRCGGVRPIPRHRGRLRLSLAEREEISRGLAAGDSLRGIARRLGRAPSTISREVAGRGGRFAYRALPADQAAWARATRPKPTKHRNVRSAVRPHSIPCGRDDHTGRTHDERRRGDLVQPAFVPVDFRR
;
A
#
# COMPACT_ATOMS: atom_id res chain seq x y z
N MET A 1 2.04 35.44 -7.02
CA MET A 1 0.96 34.45 -6.82
C MET A 1 1.60 33.06 -6.77
N ALA A 2 1.58 32.41 -5.60
CA ALA A 2 2.26 31.13 -5.41
C ALA A 2 1.50 30.00 -6.13
N SER A 3 2.06 29.50 -7.23
CA SER A 3 1.61 28.26 -7.87
C SER A 3 1.91 27.08 -6.95
N SER A 4 0.94 26.70 -6.11
CA SER A 4 0.99 25.49 -5.30
C SER A 4 1.06 24.26 -6.23
N ARG A 5 2.25 23.67 -6.35
CA ARG A 5 2.50 22.37 -7.00
C ARG A 5 1.50 21.33 -6.44
N PRO A 6 0.67 20.66 -7.26
CA PRO A 6 -0.25 19.66 -6.73
C PRO A 6 0.56 18.47 -6.19
N LEU A 7 0.39 18.16 -4.91
CA LEU A 7 0.93 16.96 -4.28
C LEU A 7 0.53 15.76 -5.13
N SER A 8 1.52 14.96 -5.56
CA SER A 8 1.32 13.81 -6.45
C SER A 8 0.22 12.88 -5.92
N GLU A 9 -0.98 12.99 -6.48
CA GLU A 9 -2.15 12.16 -6.12
C GLU A 9 -1.83 10.66 -6.20
N LYS A 10 -0.84 10.29 -7.00
CA LYS A 10 -0.40 8.92 -7.27
C LYS A 10 0.29 8.23 -6.08
N ARG A 11 0.79 8.99 -5.09
CA ARG A 11 1.50 8.48 -3.89
C ARG A 11 0.72 8.63 -2.59
N THR A 12 -0.51 9.12 -2.65
CA THR A 12 -1.40 9.20 -1.47
C THR A 12 -1.81 7.80 -0.99
N PRO A 13 -2.04 7.62 0.33
CA PRO A 13 -2.56 6.36 0.88
C PRO A 13 -3.87 5.95 0.18
N LEU A 14 -4.02 4.66 -0.15
CA LEU A 14 -5.26 4.17 -0.76
C LEU A 14 -6.40 4.23 0.25
N THR A 15 -7.56 4.70 -0.22
CA THR A 15 -8.82 4.60 0.51
C THR A 15 -9.30 3.15 0.61
N GLU A 16 -10.21 2.86 1.54
CA GLU A 16 -10.75 1.52 1.75
C GLU A 16 -11.46 0.97 0.49
N ALA A 17 -12.23 1.81 -0.20
CA ALA A 17 -12.86 1.46 -1.47
C ALA A 17 -11.82 1.14 -2.57
N GLN A 18 -10.71 1.87 -2.61
CA GLN A 18 -9.62 1.58 -3.54
C GLN A 18 -8.92 0.27 -3.20
N VAL A 19 -8.68 0.00 -1.91
CA VAL A 19 -8.14 -1.29 -1.47
C VAL A 19 -9.07 -2.42 -1.91
N GLU A 20 -10.39 -2.29 -1.72
CA GLU A 20 -11.36 -3.27 -2.18
C GLU A 20 -11.31 -3.49 -3.69
N GLN A 21 -11.21 -2.42 -4.48
CA GLN A 21 -11.10 -2.52 -5.93
C GLN A 21 -9.82 -3.24 -6.36
N VAL A 22 -8.68 -2.99 -5.67
CA VAL A 22 -7.44 -3.76 -5.89
C VAL A 22 -7.68 -5.25 -5.66
N TRP A 23 -8.33 -5.62 -4.55
CA TRP A 23 -8.57 -7.02 -4.21
C TRP A 23 -9.58 -7.71 -5.14
N ARG A 24 -10.59 -6.99 -5.62
CA ARG A 24 -11.57 -7.51 -6.59
C ARG A 24 -10.87 -7.90 -7.89
N ARG A 25 -10.03 -7.01 -8.41
CA ARG A 25 -9.29 -7.16 -9.67
C ARG A 25 -8.11 -8.14 -9.57
N TRP A 26 -7.44 -8.16 -8.44
CA TRP A 26 -6.40 -9.16 -8.17
C TRP A 26 -6.98 -10.58 -8.09
N ARG A 27 -8.16 -10.76 -7.47
CA ARG A 27 -8.85 -12.06 -7.44
C ARG A 27 -9.30 -12.53 -8.82
N SER A 28 -9.61 -11.62 -9.74
CA SER A 28 -9.93 -11.95 -11.13
C SER A 28 -8.69 -12.20 -12.00
N GLY A 29 -7.48 -12.25 -11.42
CA GLY A 29 -6.24 -12.57 -12.14
C GLY A 29 -5.62 -11.41 -12.94
N GLN A 30 -6.07 -10.16 -12.75
CA GLN A 30 -5.50 -9.04 -13.48
C GLN A 30 -4.05 -8.73 -13.06
N VAL A 31 -3.21 -8.40 -14.04
CA VAL A 31 -1.81 -8.03 -13.82
C VAL A 31 -1.71 -6.67 -13.13
N ILE A 32 -0.82 -6.56 -12.13
CA ILE A 32 -0.63 -5.36 -11.29
C ILE A 32 -0.45 -4.07 -12.10
N LYS A 33 0.26 -4.11 -13.24
CA LYS A 33 0.48 -2.93 -14.09
C LYS A 33 -0.82 -2.41 -14.72
N VAL A 34 -1.71 -3.30 -15.14
CA VAL A 34 -3.01 -2.96 -15.74
C VAL A 34 -3.93 -2.38 -14.67
N LEU A 35 -4.02 -3.08 -13.53
CA LEU A 35 -4.79 -2.63 -12.36
C LEU A 35 -4.35 -1.24 -11.88
N ALA A 36 -3.04 -0.99 -11.81
CA ALA A 36 -2.50 0.32 -11.41
C ALA A 36 -2.84 1.43 -12.41
N ARG A 37 -2.73 1.15 -13.72
CA ARG A 37 -3.08 2.08 -14.80
C ARG A 37 -4.56 2.47 -14.74
N GLU A 38 -5.44 1.49 -14.65
CA GLU A 38 -6.88 1.71 -14.59
C GLU A 38 -7.31 2.44 -13.31
N MET A 39 -6.66 2.17 -12.19
CA MET A 39 -6.90 2.89 -10.93
C MET A 39 -6.22 4.26 -10.87
N ARG A 40 -5.45 4.64 -11.89
CA ARG A 40 -4.59 5.85 -11.91
C ARG A 40 -3.65 5.94 -10.70
N ARG A 41 -3.19 4.79 -10.21
CA ARG A 41 -2.27 4.67 -9.06
C ARG A 41 -0.89 4.26 -9.52
N HIS A 42 0.12 4.64 -8.73
CA HIS A 42 1.47 4.19 -9.00
C HIS A 42 1.58 2.67 -8.73
N PRO A 43 2.20 1.89 -9.63
CA PRO A 43 2.27 0.43 -9.49
C PRO A 43 3.05 -0.02 -8.24
N SER A 44 3.97 0.80 -7.71
CA SER A 44 4.62 0.49 -6.44
C SER A 44 3.61 0.47 -5.29
N THR A 45 2.65 1.40 -5.26
CA THR A 45 1.68 1.50 -4.17
C THR A 45 0.78 0.26 -4.10
N VAL A 46 0.34 -0.25 -5.26
CA VAL A 46 -0.42 -1.51 -5.35
C VAL A 46 0.44 -2.69 -4.92
N ARG A 47 1.69 -2.76 -5.41
CA ARG A 47 2.63 -3.82 -5.05
C ARG A 47 2.91 -3.83 -3.55
N ASP A 48 3.13 -2.68 -2.95
CA ASP A 48 3.44 -2.53 -1.53
C ASP A 48 2.25 -2.93 -0.66
N LEU A 49 1.02 -2.58 -1.09
CA LEU A 49 -0.20 -3.04 -0.45
C LEU A 49 -0.32 -4.57 -0.48
N LEU A 50 -0.15 -5.19 -1.65
CA LEU A 50 -0.25 -6.65 -1.80
C LEU A 50 0.85 -7.37 -1.00
N LYS A 51 2.08 -6.85 -1.00
CA LYS A 51 3.20 -7.38 -0.19
C LYS A 51 2.93 -7.28 1.31
N ARG A 52 2.42 -6.13 1.79
CA ARG A 52 2.06 -5.94 3.22
C ARG A 52 0.99 -6.92 3.68
N CYS A 53 0.07 -7.28 2.79
CA CYS A 53 -1.05 -8.16 3.09
C CYS A 53 -0.80 -9.64 2.76
N GLY A 54 0.33 -9.98 2.11
CA GLY A 54 0.69 -11.36 1.78
C GLY A 54 -0.33 -12.09 0.90
N GLY A 55 -1.09 -11.36 0.07
CA GLY A 55 -2.16 -11.95 -0.76
C GLY A 55 -3.47 -12.26 -0.03
N VAL A 56 -3.60 -11.91 1.25
CA VAL A 56 -4.86 -12.04 2.00
C VAL A 56 -5.53 -10.67 2.12
N ARG A 57 -6.81 -10.56 1.73
CA ARG A 57 -7.59 -9.34 1.87
C ARG A 57 -7.61 -8.91 3.35
N PRO A 58 -7.19 -7.67 3.69
CA PRO A 58 -7.33 -7.17 5.05
C PRO A 58 -8.81 -7.03 5.39
N ILE A 59 -9.21 -7.54 6.56
CA ILE A 59 -10.56 -7.38 7.06
C ILE A 59 -10.79 -5.88 7.33
N PRO A 60 -11.90 -5.29 6.82
CA PRO A 60 -12.23 -3.89 7.08
C PRO A 60 -12.27 -3.64 8.60
N ARG A 61 -11.79 -2.47 8.99
CA ARG A 61 -11.54 -2.18 10.41
C ARG A 61 -12.80 -1.59 11.00
N HIS A 62 -13.40 -2.30 11.95
CA HIS A 62 -14.60 -1.82 12.64
C HIS A 62 -14.25 -1.35 14.05
N ARG A 63 -14.90 -0.26 14.49
CA ARG A 63 -14.85 0.15 15.91
C ARG A 63 -15.75 -0.78 16.71
N GLY A 64 -15.20 -1.41 17.75
CA GLY A 64 -16.03 -2.19 18.67
C GLY A 64 -16.97 -1.28 19.46
N ARG A 65 -18.21 -1.73 19.71
CA ARG A 65 -19.26 -0.98 20.43
C ARG A 65 -18.85 -0.50 21.83
N LEU A 66 -17.93 -1.22 22.47
CA LEU A 66 -17.41 -0.89 23.79
C LEU A 66 -16.34 0.21 23.79
N ARG A 67 -15.86 0.64 22.62
CA ARG A 67 -14.85 1.71 22.49
C ARG A 67 -15.53 3.08 22.50
N LEU A 68 -14.81 4.06 23.05
CA LEU A 68 -15.25 5.46 22.99
C LEU A 68 -15.31 5.94 21.54
N SER A 69 -16.41 6.60 21.18
CA SER A 69 -16.60 7.29 19.92
C SER A 69 -15.84 8.62 19.90
N LEU A 70 -15.77 9.25 18.72
CA LEU A 70 -15.17 10.58 18.62
C LEU A 70 -15.96 11.62 19.43
N ALA A 71 -17.29 11.60 19.31
CA ALA A 71 -18.18 12.50 20.06
C ALA A 71 -18.02 12.34 21.58
N GLU A 72 -17.92 11.09 22.07
CA GLU A 72 -17.65 10.83 23.49
C GLU A 72 -16.28 11.38 23.93
N ARG A 73 -15.26 11.28 23.08
CA ARG A 73 -13.93 11.85 23.37
C ARG A 73 -13.95 13.37 23.39
N GLU A 74 -14.74 14.01 22.54
CA GLU A 74 -14.92 15.46 22.53
C GLU A 74 -15.62 15.95 23.79
N GLU A 75 -16.65 15.23 24.26
CA GLU A 75 -17.31 15.53 25.53
C GLU A 75 -16.35 15.42 26.71
N ILE A 76 -15.48 14.41 26.71
CA ILE A 76 -14.40 14.31 27.71
C ILE A 76 -13.48 15.53 27.63
N SER A 77 -13.06 15.93 26.44
CA SER A 77 -12.19 17.10 26.26
C SER A 77 -12.84 18.39 26.78
N ARG A 78 -14.12 18.60 26.47
CA ARG A 78 -14.91 19.76 26.94
C ARG A 78 -15.08 19.74 28.46
N GLY A 79 -15.47 18.60 29.03
CA GLY A 79 -15.62 18.46 30.48
C GLY A 79 -14.30 18.67 31.24
N LEU A 80 -13.17 18.20 30.70
CA LEU A 80 -11.87 18.46 31.32
C LEU A 80 -11.48 19.94 31.28
N ALA A 81 -11.75 20.62 30.15
CA ALA A 81 -11.51 22.05 30.01
C ALA A 81 -12.43 22.89 30.93
N ALA A 82 -13.68 22.45 31.12
CA ALA A 82 -14.68 23.09 31.97
C ALA A 82 -14.42 22.90 33.48
N GLY A 83 -13.44 22.10 33.87
CA GLY A 83 -13.17 21.87 35.29
C GLY A 83 -13.80 20.59 35.86
N ASP A 84 -14.66 19.89 35.10
CA ASP A 84 -15.48 18.80 35.62
C ASP A 84 -14.69 17.58 36.12
N SER A 85 -15.26 16.88 37.10
CA SER A 85 -14.70 15.62 37.59
C SER A 85 -14.89 14.49 36.57
N LEU A 86 -13.94 13.54 36.55
CA LEU A 86 -14.01 12.36 35.68
C LEU A 86 -15.30 11.55 35.89
N ARG A 87 -15.79 11.49 37.14
CA ARG A 87 -17.05 10.82 37.48
C ARG A 87 -18.26 11.57 36.91
N GLY A 88 -18.27 12.90 36.97
CA GLY A 88 -19.33 13.72 36.38
C GLY A 88 -19.42 13.57 34.86
N ILE A 89 -18.28 13.59 34.18
CA ILE A 89 -18.19 13.31 32.74
C ILE A 89 -18.70 11.90 32.42
N ALA A 90 -18.31 10.89 33.23
CA ALA A 90 -18.73 9.50 33.04
C ALA A 90 -20.25 9.30 33.13
N ARG A 91 -20.90 9.96 34.11
CA ARG A 91 -22.36 9.92 34.23
C ARG A 91 -23.06 10.53 33.02
N ARG A 92 -22.61 11.69 32.54
CA ARG A 92 -23.18 12.35 31.35
C ARG A 92 -23.09 11.47 30.10
N LEU A 93 -22.01 10.72 29.96
CA LEU A 93 -21.78 9.82 28.83
C LEU A 93 -22.40 8.42 29.00
N GLY A 94 -22.94 8.09 30.18
CA GLY A 94 -23.40 6.73 30.48
C GLY A 94 -22.28 5.67 30.42
N ARG A 95 -21.03 6.06 30.73
CA ARG A 95 -19.85 5.18 30.67
C ARG A 95 -19.28 4.95 32.07
N ALA A 96 -18.50 3.88 32.21
CA ALA A 96 -17.78 3.61 33.45
C ALA A 96 -16.69 4.68 33.71
N PRO A 97 -16.57 5.21 34.94
CA PRO A 97 -15.54 6.21 35.27
C PRO A 97 -14.11 5.67 35.08
N SER A 98 -13.92 4.36 35.24
CA SER A 98 -12.64 3.69 34.98
C SER A 98 -12.23 3.73 33.49
N THR A 99 -13.20 3.72 32.57
CA THR A 99 -12.93 3.86 31.13
C THR A 99 -12.39 5.24 30.81
N ILE A 100 -13.02 6.28 31.35
CA ILE A 100 -12.61 7.66 31.12
C ILE A 100 -11.26 7.94 31.78
N SER A 101 -11.06 7.49 33.02
CA SER A 101 -9.78 7.64 33.72
C SER A 101 -8.63 7.01 32.93
N ARG A 102 -8.79 5.77 32.45
CA ARG A 102 -7.77 5.09 31.63
C ARG A 102 -7.50 5.80 30.30
N GLU A 103 -8.53 6.32 29.65
CA GLU A 103 -8.40 7.07 28.40
C GLU A 103 -7.58 8.35 28.62
N VAL A 104 -7.89 9.11 29.67
CA VAL A 104 -7.21 10.37 30.01
C VAL A 104 -5.76 10.10 30.45
N ALA A 105 -5.54 9.14 31.34
CA ALA A 105 -4.20 8.77 31.80
C ALA A 105 -3.30 8.29 30.63
N GLY A 106 -3.84 7.49 29.71
CA GLY A 106 -3.11 6.98 28.55
C GLY A 106 -2.80 8.03 27.46
N ARG A 107 -3.19 9.29 27.66
CA ARG A 107 -3.01 10.41 26.72
C ARG A 107 -2.29 11.62 27.33
N GLY A 108 -1.63 11.42 28.47
CA GLY A 108 -0.87 12.48 29.15
C GLY A 108 -1.66 13.22 30.23
N GLY A 109 -2.81 12.69 30.65
CA GLY A 109 -3.58 13.23 31.77
C GLY A 109 -4.47 14.40 31.38
N ARG A 110 -5.01 15.08 32.40
CA ARG A 110 -6.09 16.06 32.26
C ARG A 110 -5.72 17.28 31.41
N PHE A 111 -4.50 17.80 31.54
CA PHE A 111 -4.08 19.02 30.85
C PHE A 111 -3.67 18.79 29.38
N ALA A 112 -3.13 17.60 29.08
CA ALA A 112 -2.67 17.23 27.74
C ALA A 112 -3.75 16.53 26.90
N TYR A 113 -4.89 16.16 27.49
CA TYR A 113 -5.92 15.41 26.78
C TYR A 113 -6.53 16.21 25.62
N ARG A 114 -6.56 15.59 24.43
CA ARG A 114 -7.19 16.12 23.21
C ARG A 114 -7.92 15.00 22.47
N ALA A 115 -9.15 15.27 22.01
CA ALA A 115 -10.03 14.27 21.43
C ALA A 115 -9.51 13.67 20.11
N LEU A 116 -9.12 14.51 19.15
CA LEU A 116 -8.66 14.07 17.82
C LEU A 116 -7.38 13.21 17.88
N PRO A 117 -6.30 13.63 18.57
CA PRO A 117 -5.12 12.77 18.74
C PRO A 117 -5.44 11.47 19.47
N ALA A 118 -6.34 11.52 20.48
CA ALA A 118 -6.74 10.33 21.21
C ALA A 118 -7.44 9.31 20.31
N ASP A 119 -8.33 9.79 19.43
CA ASP A 119 -9.06 8.99 18.45
C ASP A 119 -8.13 8.38 17.39
N GLN A 120 -7.26 9.18 16.78
CA GLN A 120 -6.27 8.71 15.82
C GLN A 120 -5.36 7.63 16.41
N ALA A 121 -4.86 7.84 17.63
CA ALA A 121 -4.04 6.86 18.29
C ALA A 121 -4.83 5.63 18.77
N ALA A 122 -6.15 5.74 18.99
CA ALA A 122 -7.00 4.56 19.24
C ALA A 122 -7.20 3.76 17.95
N TRP A 123 -7.43 4.44 16.82
CA TRP A 123 -7.53 3.83 15.50
C TRP A 123 -6.21 3.19 15.05
N ALA A 124 -5.07 3.81 15.32
CA ALA A 124 -3.75 3.24 15.05
C ALA A 124 -3.53 1.95 15.86
N ARG A 125 -3.82 1.97 17.18
CA ARG A 125 -3.70 0.80 18.07
C ARG A 125 -4.69 -0.33 17.77
N ALA A 126 -5.80 -0.03 17.08
CA ALA A 126 -6.69 -1.07 16.58
C ALA A 126 -6.06 -1.90 15.45
N THR A 127 -4.81 -1.62 15.03
CA THR A 127 -4.09 -2.50 14.09
C THR A 127 -3.64 -3.69 14.90
N ARG A 128 -3.90 -4.92 14.43
CA ARG A 128 -3.64 -6.15 15.17
C ARG A 128 -2.19 -6.15 15.72
N PRO A 129 -1.97 -5.96 17.04
CA PRO A 129 -0.62 -5.83 17.59
C PRO A 129 0.06 -7.19 17.79
N LYS A 130 -0.70 -8.29 17.71
CA LYS A 130 -0.14 -9.63 17.88
C LYS A 130 0.31 -10.17 16.52
N PRO A 131 1.61 -10.45 16.31
CA PRO A 131 2.02 -11.31 15.21
C PRO A 131 1.18 -12.59 15.20
N THR A 132 0.86 -13.09 14.02
CA THR A 132 0.48 -14.51 13.91
C THR A 132 1.62 -15.34 14.51
N LYS A 133 1.31 -16.48 15.14
CA LYS A 133 2.30 -17.43 15.67
C LYS A 133 3.35 -17.85 14.61
N HIS A 134 3.01 -17.67 13.33
CA HIS A 134 3.86 -17.91 12.16
C HIS A 134 4.74 -16.71 11.74
N ARG A 135 4.81 -15.62 12.51
CA ARG A 135 5.78 -14.53 12.27
C ARG A 135 7.14 -14.85 12.89
N ASN A 136 7.63 -16.07 12.70
CA ASN A 136 9.06 -16.34 12.67
C ASN A 136 9.42 -16.74 11.24
N VAL A 137 9.65 -15.73 10.39
CA VAL A 137 10.39 -15.89 9.14
C VAL A 137 11.79 -15.34 9.33
N ARG A 138 12.48 -15.69 10.44
CA ARG A 138 13.95 -15.57 10.51
C ARG A 138 14.66 -16.77 9.87
N SER A 139 13.93 -17.70 9.26
CA SER A 139 14.48 -18.73 8.37
C SER A 139 13.63 -18.83 7.11
N ALA A 140 13.55 -17.75 6.33
CA ALA A 140 12.90 -17.79 5.03
C ALA A 140 13.84 -17.26 3.95
N VAL A 141 14.37 -18.23 3.19
CA VAL A 141 14.68 -18.11 1.77
C VAL A 141 15.95 -17.30 1.45
N ARG A 142 17.06 -18.03 1.30
CA ARG A 142 18.10 -17.63 0.34
C ARG A 142 17.39 -17.31 -0.98
N PRO A 143 17.60 -16.15 -1.61
CA PRO A 143 16.97 -15.86 -2.89
C PRO A 143 17.47 -16.90 -3.89
N HIS A 144 16.67 -17.92 -4.19
CA HIS A 144 16.89 -18.70 -5.38
C HIS A 144 16.57 -17.76 -6.53
N SER A 145 17.62 -17.34 -7.22
CA SER A 145 17.59 -16.62 -8.47
C SER A 145 16.56 -17.30 -9.35
N ILE A 146 15.41 -16.67 -9.58
CA ILE A 146 14.57 -17.04 -10.71
C ILE A 146 15.35 -16.49 -11.92
N PRO A 147 15.95 -17.32 -12.78
CA PRO A 147 16.54 -16.79 -14.00
C PRO A 147 15.42 -16.16 -14.80
N CYS A 148 15.50 -14.84 -14.95
CA CYS A 148 14.78 -14.15 -16.00
C CYS A 148 15.27 -14.76 -17.31
N GLY A 149 14.35 -15.43 -18.02
CA GLY A 149 14.57 -15.80 -19.42
C GLY A 149 15.00 -14.56 -20.17
N ARG A 150 16.17 -14.66 -20.79
CA ARG A 150 16.76 -13.64 -21.63
C ARG A 150 16.00 -13.70 -22.96
N ASP A 151 15.16 -12.71 -23.22
CA ASP A 151 14.57 -12.51 -24.54
C ASP A 151 15.68 -11.98 -25.48
N ASP A 152 16.50 -12.88 -26.03
CA ASP A 152 17.48 -12.55 -27.07
C ASP A 152 16.77 -12.49 -28.42
N HIS A 153 16.18 -11.33 -28.74
CA HIS A 153 15.72 -10.98 -30.08
C HIS A 153 16.81 -10.15 -30.80
N THR A 154 17.80 -10.81 -31.38
CA THR A 154 18.62 -10.20 -32.43
C THR A 154 19.08 -11.28 -33.41
N GLY A 155 18.57 -11.17 -34.64
CA GLY A 155 18.85 -12.06 -35.74
C GLY A 155 20.33 -12.13 -36.07
N ARG A 156 20.83 -13.36 -36.15
CA ARG A 156 22.16 -13.69 -36.63
C ARG A 156 22.13 -13.63 -38.16
N THR A 157 22.39 -12.46 -38.72
CA THR A 157 22.75 -12.29 -40.15
C THR A 157 24.14 -12.88 -40.36
N HIS A 158 24.25 -13.83 -41.30
CA HIS A 158 25.51 -14.30 -41.87
C HIS A 158 26.29 -13.09 -42.41
N ASP A 159 27.47 -12.80 -41.87
CA ASP A 159 28.50 -11.97 -42.53
C ASP A 159 29.79 -12.79 -42.54
N GLU A 160 29.93 -13.61 -43.57
CA GLU A 160 31.18 -14.26 -43.95
C GLU A 160 32.10 -13.21 -44.55
N ARG A 161 33.17 -12.88 -43.83
CA ARG A 161 34.34 -12.23 -44.43
C ARG A 161 35.61 -12.91 -43.95
N ARG A 162 36.26 -13.65 -44.86
CA ARG A 162 37.55 -13.25 -45.45
C ARG A 162 38.17 -14.39 -46.25
N ARG A 163 38.44 -14.09 -47.52
CA ARG A 163 39.63 -14.40 -48.35
C ARG A 163 39.12 -14.22 -49.80
N GLY A 164 39.48 -13.19 -50.53
CA GLY A 164 40.83 -12.73 -50.78
C GLY A 164 41.22 -13.22 -52.17
N ASP A 165 41.25 -12.26 -53.09
CA ASP A 165 42.08 -12.23 -54.30
C ASP A 165 41.63 -12.86 -55.64
N LEU A 166 41.81 -11.98 -56.64
CA LEU A 166 42.01 -12.17 -58.08
C LEU A 166 40.82 -12.21 -59.06
N VAL A 167 40.78 -11.13 -59.85
CA VAL A 167 40.69 -11.08 -61.33
C VAL A 167 39.29 -11.15 -61.97
N GLN A 168 38.85 -9.97 -62.43
CA GLN A 168 37.94 -9.75 -63.57
C GLN A 168 38.46 -10.50 -64.80
N PRO A 169 37.60 -11.13 -65.63
CA PRO A 169 37.03 -10.34 -66.73
C PRO A 169 35.65 -10.77 -67.29
N ALA A 170 35.11 -9.84 -68.08
CA ALA A 170 34.36 -10.03 -69.33
C ALA A 170 32.94 -10.66 -69.31
N PHE A 171 31.95 -9.77 -69.37
CA PHE A 171 31.02 -9.61 -70.50
C PHE A 171 30.94 -10.76 -71.53
N VAL A 172 29.83 -11.53 -71.55
CA VAL A 172 28.98 -11.76 -72.76
C VAL A 172 27.61 -12.35 -72.33
N PRO A 173 26.47 -11.84 -72.84
CA PRO A 173 25.16 -12.48 -72.69
C PRO A 173 24.95 -13.53 -73.79
N VAL A 174 24.30 -14.66 -73.46
CA VAL A 174 23.84 -15.64 -74.46
C VAL A 174 22.44 -16.15 -74.14
N ASP A 175 21.69 -16.35 -75.21
CA ASP A 175 20.24 -16.35 -75.37
C ASP A 175 19.43 -17.46 -74.68
N PHE A 176 18.18 -17.09 -74.37
CA PHE A 176 17.08 -17.98 -74.01
C PHE A 176 16.28 -18.33 -75.29
N ARG A 177 16.45 -19.56 -75.78
CA ARG A 177 15.53 -20.31 -76.66
C ARG A 177 15.58 -21.76 -76.15
N ARG A 178 14.51 -22.54 -76.02
CA ARG A 178 13.11 -22.49 -76.46
C ARG A 178 12.34 -23.46 -75.55
#